data_AF-A0A5D6Y020-F1
#
_entry.id   AF-A0A5D6Y020-F1
#
_cell.length_a   1.000
_cell.length_b   1.000
_cell.length_c   1.000
_cell.angle_alpha   90.00
_cell.angle_beta   90.00
_cell.angle_gamma   90.00
#
_symmetry.space_group_name_H-M   'P 1'
#
loop_
_entity.id
_entity.type
_entity.pdbx_description
1 polymer ?
#
loop_
_entity_poly.entity_id
_entity_poly.type
_entity_poly.pdbx_seq_one_letter_code
_entity_poly.pdbx_strand_id
1 'polypeptide(L)'
;MATSQRQPLPPCCHAVHPGAKDTTKARFKTELSAVAAAGRQDAFARLAAALTDTRSALQLDRSGFGGGAKGERVSRFSAVDDIQSYMAEVAAYLSLVKGFYSSPAASANPPAVSYASVDASTPASTLRQPLIGDHSPLGGVLLEDSDGGSGAAPTASYSAHLKFCVWKDVLTNTQLHALNARHEYAQALLASGIFMVNEAREKVDALLGGRLSELDETQLKLAYQLFLSAAGVFDACLEALDVTPRAVGAAHTDLSVVPEPEPAAAVNGDSRDIPDDDMMEKWRAEQLNADAASRTEPGATTTAAGGSSAAVSRSDGDLAQIHRVPDLAHGRYPQLLAWLALAEAQELVILRGMSREFVDFSLMAKLSMDIATRYRESNALATQTLPCATSPQADKVRLYATFKAHYYVAISVYFQGAACMEREDAASCAQAIANFKKAKLLMQQVAPRKQRYEEKARQQKEDRERLDTFKAIYVRSEQIVDRDLDIMTHRNDSVYYERIPEAEAAVEPLSLVRATAFPAVDVHALWRDADVATCLKPIAAPVPAGAAATRSTPATGTSAGIGTTSSVNGSPAPPRQSCCESCVIS
;
A
#
# COMPACT_ATOMS: atom_id res chain seq x y z
N MET A 1 41.19 -31.01 -6.47
CA MET A 1 40.18 -30.95 -7.55
C MET A 1 39.59 -29.55 -7.56
N ALA A 2 39.28 -28.97 -8.72
CA ALA A 2 38.54 -27.71 -8.75
C ALA A 2 37.06 -28.03 -8.50
N THR A 3 36.51 -27.59 -7.37
CA THR A 3 35.07 -27.62 -7.11
C THR A 3 34.40 -26.64 -8.06
N SER A 4 33.79 -27.16 -9.12
CA SER A 4 32.97 -26.35 -10.02
C SER A 4 31.78 -25.81 -9.21
N GLN A 5 31.83 -24.54 -8.83
CA GLN A 5 30.79 -23.91 -8.02
C GLN A 5 29.47 -23.99 -8.77
N ARG A 6 28.58 -24.90 -8.34
CA ARG A 6 27.28 -25.13 -8.97
C ARG A 6 26.45 -23.85 -8.84
N GLN A 7 26.37 -23.11 -9.93
CA GLN A 7 25.62 -21.85 -9.96
C GLN A 7 24.14 -22.14 -9.62
N PRO A 8 23.61 -21.58 -8.52
CA PRO A 8 22.26 -21.86 -8.06
C PRO A 8 21.24 -21.04 -8.86
N LEU A 9 19.97 -21.42 -8.76
CA LEU A 9 18.88 -20.75 -9.46
C LEU A 9 18.63 -19.36 -8.85
N PRO A 10 18.73 -18.26 -9.62
CA PRO A 10 18.40 -16.92 -9.13
C PRO A 10 16.88 -16.69 -9.13
N PRO A 11 16.32 -15.99 -8.12
CA PRO A 11 14.95 -15.50 -8.19
C PRO A 11 14.76 -14.52 -9.35
N CYS A 12 13.52 -14.43 -9.87
CA CYS A 12 13.18 -13.54 -10.97
C CYS A 12 12.85 -12.13 -10.47
N CYS A 13 13.85 -11.45 -9.90
CA CYS A 13 13.72 -10.10 -9.30
C CYS A 13 13.34 -8.98 -10.28
N HIS A 14 12.87 -9.29 -11.49
CA HIS A 14 12.27 -8.31 -12.41
C HIS A 14 11.01 -7.71 -11.76
N ALA A 15 11.18 -6.54 -11.14
CA ALA A 15 10.12 -5.78 -10.49
C ALA A 15 9.21 -5.07 -11.52
N VAL A 16 7.93 -4.92 -11.20
CA VAL A 16 6.94 -4.29 -12.09
C VAL A 16 7.12 -2.78 -12.14
N HIS A 17 6.87 -2.16 -13.29
CA HIS A 17 6.66 -0.73 -13.34
C HIS A 17 5.19 -0.40 -12.99
N PRO A 18 4.88 0.19 -11.81
CA PRO A 18 3.52 0.64 -11.47
C PRO A 18 3.03 1.81 -12.33
N GLY A 19 3.85 2.35 -13.22
CA GLY A 19 3.58 3.57 -13.97
C GLY A 19 4.18 4.78 -13.26
N ALA A 20 3.88 5.97 -13.76
CA ALA A 20 4.36 7.24 -13.23
C ALA A 20 3.18 8.15 -12.86
N LYS A 21 3.13 8.54 -11.57
CA LYS A 21 2.09 9.40 -11.01
C LYS A 21 2.56 10.86 -11.00
N ASP A 22 2.56 11.43 -12.19
CA ASP A 22 3.07 12.78 -12.44
C ASP A 22 2.12 13.87 -11.89
N THR A 23 2.68 15.02 -11.51
CA THR A 23 1.95 16.27 -11.18
C THR A 23 2.56 17.44 -11.95
N THR A 24 1.77 18.50 -12.21
CA THR A 24 2.31 19.80 -12.65
C THR A 24 2.73 20.64 -11.45
N LYS A 25 3.78 21.45 -11.62
CA LYS A 25 4.23 22.40 -10.60
C LYS A 25 3.11 23.30 -10.08
N ALA A 26 2.72 23.06 -8.84
CA ALA A 26 1.68 23.80 -8.12
C ALA A 26 2.09 25.27 -7.89
N ARG A 27 1.17 26.20 -8.13
CA ARG A 27 1.41 27.66 -8.06
C ARG A 27 0.83 28.29 -6.79
N PHE A 28 1.11 27.71 -5.62
CA PHE A 28 0.48 28.09 -4.33
C PHE A 28 0.36 29.61 -4.12
N LYS A 29 1.44 30.38 -4.33
CA LYS A 29 1.45 31.84 -4.17
C LYS A 29 0.48 32.58 -5.11
N THR A 30 0.27 32.08 -6.33
CA THR A 30 -0.63 32.68 -7.31
C THR A 30 -2.08 32.27 -7.02
N GLU A 31 -2.36 30.98 -6.95
CA GLU A 31 -3.72 30.45 -6.89
C GLU A 31 -4.40 30.76 -5.55
N LEU A 32 -3.66 30.70 -4.43
CA LEU A 32 -4.19 31.04 -3.11
C LEU A 32 -4.30 32.56 -2.87
N SER A 33 -3.74 33.42 -3.74
CA SER A 33 -3.79 34.88 -3.53
C SER A 33 -5.21 35.45 -3.60
N ALA A 34 -6.08 34.88 -4.44
CA ALA A 34 -7.49 35.29 -4.55
C ALA A 34 -8.26 35.12 -3.23
N VAL A 35 -7.90 34.08 -2.46
CA VAL A 35 -8.52 33.77 -1.16
C VAL A 35 -7.74 34.31 0.04
N ALA A 36 -6.61 34.98 -0.17
CA ALA A 36 -5.83 35.59 0.90
C ALA A 36 -6.59 36.75 1.61
N ALA A 37 -6.36 36.90 2.91
CA ALA A 37 -6.84 38.00 3.72
C ALA A 37 -5.95 39.25 3.53
N ALA A 38 -6.57 40.40 3.24
CA ALA A 38 -5.85 41.61 2.85
C ALA A 38 -4.81 42.07 3.89
N GLY A 39 -5.13 41.96 5.18
CA GLY A 39 -4.23 42.36 6.29
C GLY A 39 -3.15 41.35 6.69
N ARG A 40 -2.98 40.21 5.98
CA ARG A 40 -2.09 39.10 6.39
C ARG A 40 -1.14 38.60 5.30
N GLN A 41 -0.65 39.52 4.48
CA GLN A 41 0.18 39.16 3.31
C GLN A 41 1.50 38.45 3.69
N ASP A 42 2.12 38.79 4.83
CA ASP A 42 3.37 38.15 5.25
C ASP A 42 3.15 36.71 5.74
N ALA A 43 2.09 36.47 6.53
CA ALA A 43 1.70 35.13 6.97
C ALA A 43 1.28 34.25 5.78
N PHE A 44 0.54 34.83 4.83
CA PHE A 44 0.21 34.20 3.55
C PHE A 44 1.49 33.85 2.74
N ALA A 45 2.45 34.76 2.66
CA ALA A 45 3.72 34.53 1.97
C ALA A 45 4.55 33.42 2.62
N ARG A 46 4.59 33.35 3.97
CA ARG A 46 5.22 32.24 4.72
C ARG A 46 4.59 30.89 4.34
N LEU A 47 3.26 30.79 4.39
CA LEU A 47 2.53 29.55 4.07
C LEU A 47 2.72 29.14 2.60
N ALA A 48 2.60 30.08 1.67
CA ALA A 48 2.73 29.81 0.25
C ALA A 48 4.17 29.44 -0.17
N ALA A 49 5.19 30.01 0.48
CA ALA A 49 6.58 29.58 0.32
C ALA A 49 6.76 28.16 0.85
N ALA A 50 6.44 27.90 2.12
CA ALA A 50 6.61 26.58 2.75
C ALA A 50 5.94 25.45 1.95
N LEU A 51 4.72 25.66 1.43
CA LEU A 51 4.02 24.71 0.54
C LEU A 51 4.73 24.51 -0.81
N THR A 52 5.30 25.56 -1.39
CA THR A 52 6.03 25.49 -2.67
C THR A 52 7.34 24.75 -2.49
N ASP A 53 8.07 25.04 -1.42
CA ASP A 53 9.41 24.51 -1.15
C ASP A 53 9.32 23.02 -0.79
N THR A 54 8.45 22.66 0.17
CA THR A 54 8.24 21.26 0.56
C THR A 54 7.66 20.39 -0.58
N ARG A 55 6.74 20.90 -1.41
CA ARG A 55 6.30 20.15 -2.61
C ARG A 55 7.45 19.97 -3.61
N SER A 56 8.21 21.03 -3.88
CA SER A 56 9.31 20.99 -4.85
C SER A 56 10.39 19.99 -4.41
N ALA A 57 10.64 19.88 -3.11
CA ALA A 57 11.56 18.92 -2.52
C ALA A 57 11.20 17.47 -2.87
N LEU A 58 9.90 17.12 -2.99
CA LEU A 58 9.45 15.76 -3.32
C LEU A 58 9.81 15.29 -4.74
N GLN A 59 10.22 16.19 -5.64
CA GLN A 59 10.62 15.92 -7.03
C GLN A 59 9.57 15.22 -7.93
N LEU A 60 8.29 15.25 -7.51
CA LEU A 60 7.15 14.67 -8.23
C LEU A 60 6.65 15.53 -9.40
N ASP A 61 6.96 16.84 -9.39
CA ASP A 61 6.56 17.77 -10.44
C ASP A 61 7.30 17.51 -11.77
N ARG A 62 6.56 17.48 -12.88
CA ARG A 62 7.13 17.48 -14.24
C ARG A 62 6.82 18.78 -14.98
N SER A 63 7.72 19.18 -15.87
CA SER A 63 7.60 20.40 -16.69
C SER A 63 6.50 20.32 -17.76
N GLY A 64 5.91 19.15 -17.99
CA GLY A 64 4.69 18.98 -18.78
C GLY A 64 4.34 17.51 -19.03
N PHE A 65 3.05 17.17 -19.05
CA PHE A 65 2.53 15.80 -19.18
C PHE A 65 2.73 15.12 -20.55
N GLY A 66 3.45 15.74 -21.49
CA GLY A 66 3.77 15.18 -22.82
C GLY A 66 5.27 15.18 -23.17
N GLY A 67 6.12 15.68 -22.27
CA GLY A 67 7.57 15.73 -22.50
C GLY A 67 8.27 14.46 -22.02
N GLY A 68 8.70 13.61 -22.96
CA GLY A 68 9.63 12.52 -22.65
C GLY A 68 10.94 13.09 -22.13
N ALA A 69 11.16 13.06 -20.83
CA ALA A 69 12.29 13.70 -20.16
C ALA A 69 13.61 13.01 -20.52
N LYS A 70 14.26 13.48 -21.60
CA LYS A 70 15.67 13.18 -21.94
C LYS A 70 16.68 13.95 -21.06
N GLY A 71 16.27 14.32 -19.84
CA GLY A 71 17.20 14.66 -18.78
C GLY A 71 17.42 13.38 -17.98
N GLU A 72 18.68 12.96 -17.88
CA GLU A 72 19.11 11.91 -16.97
C GLU A 72 18.61 12.28 -15.56
N ARG A 73 17.62 11.55 -15.04
CA ARG A 73 17.19 11.72 -13.65
C ARG A 73 18.33 11.19 -12.80
N VAL A 74 19.09 12.11 -12.20
CA VAL A 74 20.02 11.77 -11.11
C VAL A 74 19.18 11.09 -10.03
N SER A 75 19.33 9.76 -9.92
CA SER A 75 18.56 8.93 -9.00
C SER A 75 18.68 9.51 -7.59
N ARG A 76 17.53 9.71 -6.94
CA ARG A 76 17.47 10.42 -5.66
C ARG A 76 18.17 9.63 -4.56
N PHE A 77 18.07 8.30 -4.62
CA PHE A 77 18.53 7.42 -3.56
C PHE A 77 19.92 6.88 -3.90
N SER A 78 20.94 7.34 -3.16
CA SER A 78 22.33 6.88 -3.22
C SER A 78 22.66 5.97 -2.03
N ALA A 79 22.09 6.26 -0.86
CA ALA A 79 22.26 5.57 0.41
C ALA A 79 20.90 5.33 1.10
N VAL A 80 20.90 4.48 2.13
CA VAL A 80 19.67 4.16 2.89
C VAL A 80 19.14 5.38 3.66
N ASP A 81 20.01 6.31 4.04
CA ASP A 81 19.64 7.52 4.79
C ASP A 81 18.89 8.55 3.92
N ASP A 82 19.05 8.48 2.60
CA ASP A 82 18.27 9.27 1.63
C ASP A 82 16.78 8.88 1.67
N ILE A 83 16.48 7.61 2.02
CA ILE A 83 15.11 7.12 2.19
C ILE A 83 14.45 7.81 3.39
N GLN A 84 15.13 7.83 4.54
CA GLN A 84 14.63 8.47 5.75
C GLN A 84 14.47 9.99 5.55
N SER A 85 15.43 10.61 4.88
CA SER A 85 15.37 12.02 4.49
C SER A 85 14.16 12.31 3.59
N TYR A 86 13.89 11.47 2.58
CA TYR A 86 12.72 11.60 1.73
C TYR A 86 11.40 11.40 2.48
N MET A 87 11.29 10.40 3.36
CA MET A 87 10.09 10.21 4.18
C MET A 87 9.82 11.43 5.09
N ALA A 88 10.87 12.06 5.63
CA ALA A 88 10.75 13.29 6.41
C ALA A 88 10.27 14.48 5.55
N GLU A 89 10.73 14.62 4.30
CA GLU A 89 10.22 15.64 3.36
C GLU A 89 8.75 15.40 2.97
N VAL A 90 8.38 14.13 2.71
CA VAL A 90 6.98 13.75 2.44
C VAL A 90 6.11 14.10 3.66
N ALA A 91 6.51 13.72 4.87
CA ALA A 91 5.82 14.09 6.10
C ALA A 91 5.72 15.62 6.30
N ALA A 92 6.79 16.37 5.98
CA ALA A 92 6.80 17.83 6.05
C ALA A 92 5.77 18.45 5.10
N TYR A 93 5.72 18.05 3.82
CA TYR A 93 4.70 18.51 2.89
C TYR A 93 3.28 18.15 3.35
N LEU A 94 3.07 16.90 3.75
CA LEU A 94 1.78 16.39 4.22
C LEU A 94 1.29 17.12 5.48
N SER A 95 2.19 17.48 6.40
CA SER A 95 1.84 18.24 7.61
C SER A 95 1.28 19.63 7.31
N LEU A 96 1.75 20.27 6.22
CA LEU A 96 1.22 21.55 5.74
C LEU A 96 -0.16 21.36 5.09
N VAL A 97 -0.32 20.33 4.25
CA VAL A 97 -1.61 19.99 3.61
C VAL A 97 -2.67 19.60 4.64
N LYS A 98 -2.30 18.87 5.70
CA LYS A 98 -3.21 18.41 6.77
C LYS A 98 -3.95 19.54 7.46
N GLY A 99 -3.34 20.73 7.60
CA GLY A 99 -3.97 21.91 8.17
C GLY A 99 -5.07 22.55 7.33
N PHE A 100 -5.21 22.21 6.04
CA PHE A 100 -6.34 22.71 5.23
C PHE A 100 -7.68 22.00 5.55
N TYR A 101 -7.63 20.78 6.11
CA TYR A 101 -8.83 19.98 6.41
C TYR A 101 -8.95 19.53 7.88
N SER A 102 -7.88 19.61 8.67
CA SER A 102 -7.91 19.35 10.12
C SER A 102 -8.21 20.64 10.89
N SER A 103 -9.19 20.61 11.80
CA SER A 103 -9.49 21.78 12.64
C SER A 103 -8.39 22.02 13.68
N PRO A 104 -7.84 23.24 13.82
CA PRO A 104 -6.81 23.53 14.83
C PRO A 104 -7.31 23.32 16.27
N ALA A 105 -8.62 23.41 16.51
CA ALA A 105 -9.22 23.14 17.82
C ALA A 105 -9.12 21.67 18.26
N ALA A 106 -9.02 20.71 17.33
CA ALA A 106 -8.92 19.29 17.66
C ALA A 106 -7.54 18.86 18.19
N SER A 107 -6.51 19.70 18.00
CA SER A 107 -5.13 19.47 18.45
C SER A 107 -4.82 20.09 19.83
N ALA A 108 -5.80 20.68 20.51
CA ALA A 108 -5.57 21.59 21.65
C ALA A 108 -5.45 20.91 23.03
N ASN A 109 -5.44 19.57 23.10
CA ASN A 109 -5.22 18.82 24.33
C ASN A 109 -3.77 18.27 24.39
N PRO A 110 -2.79 19.00 24.94
CA PRO A 110 -1.56 18.38 25.38
C PRO A 110 -1.87 17.44 26.57
N PRO A 111 -1.17 16.30 26.72
CA PRO A 111 -1.23 15.53 27.96
C PRO A 111 -0.69 16.39 29.10
N ALA A 112 -1.39 16.42 30.24
CA ALA A 112 -1.00 17.24 31.38
C ALA A 112 0.29 16.69 32.02
N VAL A 113 1.44 17.31 31.70
CA VAL A 113 2.74 16.96 32.27
C VAL A 113 2.78 17.41 33.74
N SER A 114 2.38 16.50 34.64
CA SER A 114 2.60 16.66 36.07
C SER A 114 4.08 16.48 36.38
N TYR A 115 4.76 17.57 36.78
CA TYR A 115 6.13 17.51 37.26
C TYR A 115 6.17 16.89 38.66
N ALA A 116 6.63 15.64 38.75
CA ALA A 116 7.05 14.98 39.99
C ALA A 116 8.52 14.54 39.86
N SER A 117 9.21 14.42 41.00
CA SER A 117 10.68 14.26 41.03
C SER A 117 11.16 12.90 40.52
N VAL A 118 12.41 12.89 40.06
CA VAL A 118 13.20 11.71 39.71
C VAL A 118 13.42 10.82 40.94
N ASP A 119 13.27 9.51 40.76
CA ASP A 119 14.20 8.50 41.28
C ASP A 119 14.12 7.20 40.44
N ALA A 120 15.10 6.29 40.56
CA ALA A 120 15.34 5.22 39.58
C ALA A 120 15.20 3.79 40.13
N SER A 121 14.73 2.83 39.30
CA SER A 121 15.21 1.43 39.13
C SER A 121 14.16 0.46 38.56
N THR A 122 14.42 -0.05 37.34
CA THR A 122 14.09 -1.41 36.80
C THR A 122 12.64 -1.98 36.89
N PRO A 123 12.30 -3.07 36.14
CA PRO A 123 10.93 -3.25 35.64
C PRO A 123 10.04 -4.27 36.38
N ALA A 124 8.72 -4.09 36.27
CA ALA A 124 7.72 -5.13 36.45
C ALA A 124 6.49 -4.87 35.58
N SER A 125 5.91 -5.92 34.99
CA SER A 125 4.60 -5.84 34.32
C SER A 125 3.46 -5.80 35.34
N THR A 126 2.41 -5.02 35.09
CA THR A 126 1.06 -5.38 35.54
C THR A 126 -0.03 -4.65 34.75
N LEU A 127 -1.07 -5.38 34.39
CA LEU A 127 -2.29 -4.83 33.81
C LEU A 127 -3.07 -4.04 34.88
N ARG A 128 -3.74 -2.95 34.48
CA ARG A 128 -4.91 -2.43 35.20
C ARG A 128 -6.05 -2.14 34.23
N GLN A 129 -7.17 -2.82 34.48
CA GLN A 129 -8.45 -2.59 33.81
C GLN A 129 -9.09 -1.27 34.27
N PRO A 130 -10.01 -0.67 33.49
CA PRO A 130 -10.81 0.45 33.95
C PRO A 130 -11.82 -0.01 35.01
N LEU A 131 -11.89 0.71 36.14
CA LEU A 131 -12.95 0.53 37.13
C LEU A 131 -14.22 1.27 36.69
N ILE A 132 -15.36 0.61 36.80
CA ILE A 132 -16.71 1.17 36.65
C ILE A 132 -17.38 1.09 38.03
N GLY A 133 -18.07 2.17 38.43
CA GLY A 133 -18.67 2.34 39.76
C GLY A 133 -18.06 3.55 40.49
N ASP A 134 -18.81 4.44 41.14
CA ASP A 134 -20.22 4.35 41.55
C ASP A 134 -20.98 5.68 41.46
N HIS A 135 -22.31 5.60 41.38
CA HIS A 135 -23.22 6.71 41.66
C HIS A 135 -23.52 6.80 43.17
N SER A 136 -23.52 8.02 43.72
CA SER A 136 -24.43 8.37 44.82
C SER A 136 -24.75 9.87 44.87
N PRO A 137 -25.90 10.28 45.47
CA PRO A 137 -26.51 11.58 45.20
C PRO A 137 -26.42 12.58 46.38
N LEU A 138 -27.19 13.68 46.25
CA LEU A 138 -27.46 14.78 47.21
C LEU A 138 -26.53 16.01 47.08
N GLY A 139 -27.13 17.21 47.07
CA GLY A 139 -26.42 18.49 46.99
C GLY A 139 -27.04 19.54 46.05
N GLY A 140 -28.36 19.66 45.99
CA GLY A 140 -29.02 20.61 45.09
C GLY A 140 -29.02 22.06 45.59
N VAL A 141 -28.61 23.01 44.74
CA VAL A 141 -28.91 24.44 44.86
C VAL A 141 -29.35 24.93 43.48
N LEU A 142 -30.52 25.59 43.42
CA LEU A 142 -31.03 26.23 42.21
C LEU A 142 -30.43 27.63 42.06
N LEU A 143 -29.89 27.94 40.88
CA LEU A 143 -29.81 29.29 40.34
C LEU A 143 -30.15 29.25 38.85
N GLU A 144 -30.60 30.39 38.33
CA GLU A 144 -31.59 30.46 37.24
C GLU A 144 -30.99 30.54 35.83
N ASP A 145 -31.87 30.33 34.84
CA ASP A 145 -31.54 30.41 33.42
C ASP A 145 -30.90 31.74 33.03
N SER A 146 -29.87 31.67 32.19
CA SER A 146 -29.41 32.80 31.40
C SER A 146 -29.18 32.34 29.96
N ASP A 147 -29.92 32.95 29.03
CA ASP A 147 -29.93 32.63 27.59
C ASP A 147 -28.57 32.94 26.94
N GLY A 148 -27.63 32.01 27.11
CA GLY A 148 -26.26 32.07 26.61
C GLY A 148 -26.08 31.24 25.35
N GLY A 149 -26.78 31.60 24.27
CA GLY A 149 -26.78 30.89 22.99
C GLY A 149 -25.41 30.81 22.31
N SER A 150 -24.56 29.88 22.76
CA SER A 150 -23.25 29.56 22.17
C SER A 150 -23.44 28.83 20.84
N GLY A 151 -23.82 29.59 19.82
CA GLY A 151 -23.85 29.14 18.44
C GLY A 151 -22.45 28.75 18.01
N ALA A 152 -22.16 27.44 18.00
CA ALA A 152 -20.85 26.90 17.66
C ALA A 152 -20.37 27.49 16.33
N ALA A 153 -19.31 28.31 16.40
CA ALA A 153 -18.83 29.07 15.25
C ALA A 153 -18.55 28.11 14.07
N PRO A 154 -19.06 28.40 12.86
CA PRO A 154 -19.01 27.46 11.75
C PRO A 154 -17.56 27.11 11.45
N THR A 155 -17.22 25.82 11.61
CA THR A 155 -15.84 25.34 11.49
C THR A 155 -15.25 25.71 10.14
N ALA A 156 -14.28 26.63 10.18
CA ALA A 156 -13.61 27.19 9.02
C ALA A 156 -12.92 26.07 8.23
N SER A 157 -13.50 25.69 7.09
CA SER A 157 -12.88 24.72 6.18
C SER A 157 -12.09 25.45 5.11
N TYR A 158 -10.86 25.00 4.92
CA TYR A 158 -9.97 25.44 3.85
C TYR A 158 -9.79 24.34 2.78
N SER A 159 -10.45 23.18 2.93
CA SER A 159 -10.14 21.95 2.20
C SER A 159 -10.21 22.13 0.67
N ALA A 160 -11.17 22.88 0.15
CA ALA A 160 -11.32 23.11 -1.29
C ALA A 160 -10.35 24.16 -1.88
N HIS A 161 -9.44 24.76 -1.11
CA HIS A 161 -8.47 25.73 -1.65
C HIS A 161 -7.35 25.08 -2.47
N LEU A 162 -7.07 23.78 -2.30
CA LEU A 162 -6.01 23.08 -3.06
C LEU A 162 -6.49 22.52 -4.41
N LYS A 163 -7.72 22.83 -4.85
CA LYS A 163 -8.32 22.32 -6.11
C LYS A 163 -7.54 22.67 -7.40
N PHE A 164 -6.62 23.62 -7.35
CA PHE A 164 -5.78 23.97 -8.51
C PHE A 164 -4.64 22.97 -8.76
N CYS A 165 -4.27 22.14 -7.78
CA CYS A 165 -3.27 21.08 -7.98
C CYS A 165 -3.77 20.06 -9.00
N VAL A 166 -2.92 19.62 -9.93
CA VAL A 166 -3.27 18.67 -11.00
C VAL A 166 -2.42 17.42 -10.90
N TRP A 167 -3.09 16.28 -10.79
CA TRP A 167 -2.50 14.96 -10.73
C TRP A 167 -2.86 14.14 -11.96
N LYS A 168 -1.95 13.25 -12.35
CA LYS A 168 -2.23 12.18 -13.30
C LYS A 168 -2.80 10.97 -12.54
N ASP A 169 -3.92 10.42 -13.04
CA ASP A 169 -4.39 9.10 -12.63
C ASP A 169 -3.57 8.01 -13.33
N VAL A 170 -3.07 7.05 -12.57
CA VAL A 170 -2.14 6.01 -13.04
C VAL A 170 -2.86 4.90 -13.82
N LEU A 171 -4.15 4.69 -13.59
CA LEU A 171 -4.94 3.62 -14.21
C LEU A 171 -5.60 4.07 -15.51
N THR A 172 -6.14 5.29 -15.56
CA THR A 172 -6.78 5.86 -16.77
C THR A 172 -5.86 6.75 -17.59
N ASN A 173 -4.68 7.12 -17.06
CA ASN A 173 -3.75 8.07 -17.69
C ASN A 173 -4.36 9.48 -17.91
N THR A 174 -5.49 9.81 -17.26
CA THR A 174 -6.16 11.12 -17.34
C THR A 174 -5.59 12.11 -16.33
N GLN A 175 -5.55 13.40 -16.69
CA GLN A 175 -5.25 14.48 -15.75
C GLN A 175 -6.52 14.86 -14.98
N LEU A 176 -6.40 15.02 -13.67
CA LEU A 176 -7.48 15.36 -12.75
C LEU A 176 -7.03 16.47 -11.81
N HIS A 177 -7.91 17.43 -11.56
CA HIS A 177 -7.72 18.39 -10.47
C HIS A 177 -7.91 17.70 -9.11
N ALA A 178 -7.15 18.15 -8.10
CA ALA A 178 -7.45 17.82 -6.72
C ALA A 178 -8.89 18.25 -6.39
N LEU A 179 -9.58 17.45 -5.59
CA LEU A 179 -11.01 17.65 -5.30
C LEU A 179 -11.20 18.40 -3.97
N ASN A 180 -10.23 18.23 -3.08
CA ASN A 180 -10.12 18.80 -1.75
C ASN A 180 -8.69 18.53 -1.23
N ALA A 181 -8.34 19.04 -0.05
CA ALA A 181 -6.99 18.92 0.50
C ALA A 181 -6.67 17.48 0.96
N ARG A 182 -7.70 16.68 1.31
CA ARG A 182 -7.54 15.25 1.60
C ARG A 182 -7.19 14.44 0.33
N HIS A 183 -7.74 14.84 -0.83
CA HIS A 183 -7.37 14.28 -2.14
C HIS A 183 -5.90 14.61 -2.45
N GLU A 184 -5.47 15.86 -2.26
CA GLU A 184 -4.06 16.25 -2.44
C GLU A 184 -3.11 15.43 -1.55
N TYR A 185 -3.45 15.28 -0.27
CA TYR A 185 -2.70 14.48 0.71
C TYR A 185 -2.55 13.02 0.26
N ALA A 186 -3.65 12.37 -0.14
CA ALA A 186 -3.64 10.99 -0.59
C ALA A 186 -2.87 10.79 -1.92
N GLN A 187 -2.99 11.73 -2.86
CA GLN A 187 -2.25 11.64 -4.13
C GLN A 187 -0.74 11.85 -3.96
N ALA A 188 -0.33 12.73 -3.05
CA ALA A 188 1.08 12.90 -2.70
C ALA A 188 1.68 11.61 -2.12
N LEU A 189 1.00 10.94 -1.19
CA LEU A 189 1.42 9.63 -0.67
C LEU A 189 1.52 8.56 -1.76
N LEU A 190 0.47 8.37 -2.56
CA LEU A 190 0.48 7.39 -3.66
C LEU A 190 1.61 7.67 -4.67
N ALA A 191 1.89 8.95 -4.96
CA ALA A 191 2.95 9.34 -5.87
C ALA A 191 4.35 9.12 -5.31
N SER A 192 4.59 9.44 -4.03
CA SER A 192 5.86 9.16 -3.35
C SER A 192 6.14 7.66 -3.25
N GLY A 193 5.15 6.84 -2.90
CA GLY A 193 5.31 5.38 -2.90
C GLY A 193 5.62 4.82 -4.29
N ILE A 194 4.91 5.28 -5.33
CA ILE A 194 5.18 4.91 -6.73
C ILE A 194 6.58 5.35 -7.18
N PHE A 195 7.05 6.53 -6.76
CA PHE A 195 8.40 7.01 -7.04
C PHE A 195 9.46 6.11 -6.39
N MET A 196 9.30 5.75 -5.12
CA MET A 196 10.20 4.86 -4.39
C MET A 196 10.26 3.44 -4.99
N VAL A 197 9.12 2.87 -5.41
CA VAL A 197 9.08 1.59 -6.15
C VAL A 197 9.85 1.68 -7.47
N ASN A 198 9.74 2.79 -8.20
CA ASN A 198 10.45 2.96 -9.47
C ASN A 198 11.97 3.12 -9.29
N GLU A 199 12.42 3.87 -8.29
CA GLU A 199 13.85 3.97 -7.97
C GLU A 199 14.41 2.62 -7.45
N ALA A 200 13.64 1.88 -6.64
CA ALA A 200 14.00 0.51 -6.23
C ALA A 200 14.16 -0.41 -7.44
N ARG A 201 13.20 -0.37 -8.38
CA ARG A 201 13.21 -1.12 -9.64
C ARG A 201 14.47 -0.82 -10.45
N GLU A 202 14.88 0.44 -10.57
CA GLU A 202 16.11 0.84 -11.28
C GLU A 202 17.37 0.29 -10.60
N LYS A 203 17.43 0.24 -9.26
CA LYS A 203 18.54 -0.44 -8.55
C LYS A 203 18.57 -1.94 -8.85
N VAL A 204 17.41 -2.60 -8.88
CA VAL A 204 17.32 -4.03 -9.19
C VAL A 204 17.65 -4.33 -10.65
N ASP A 205 17.26 -3.46 -11.59
CA ASP A 205 17.65 -3.56 -12.99
C ASP A 205 19.19 -3.51 -13.14
N ALA A 206 19.87 -2.65 -12.37
CA ALA A 206 21.34 -2.59 -12.33
C ALA A 206 21.97 -3.87 -11.73
N LEU A 207 21.43 -4.39 -10.63
CA LEU A 207 21.88 -5.66 -10.01
C LEU A 207 21.72 -6.85 -10.98
N LEU A 208 20.62 -6.90 -11.72
CA LEU A 208 20.33 -7.96 -12.69
C LEU A 208 21.14 -7.87 -13.99
N GLY A 209 21.75 -6.72 -14.27
CA GLY A 209 22.76 -6.56 -15.33
C GLY A 209 24.15 -7.12 -14.96
N GLY A 210 24.41 -7.37 -13.67
CA GLY A 210 25.69 -7.88 -13.16
C GLY A 210 25.82 -9.41 -13.13
N ARG A 211 26.97 -9.90 -12.66
CA ARG A 211 27.16 -11.31 -12.30
C ARG A 211 26.69 -11.52 -10.84
N LEU A 212 26.00 -12.62 -10.58
CA LEU A 212 25.50 -12.97 -9.23
C LEU A 212 26.61 -13.10 -8.17
N SER A 213 27.84 -13.40 -8.59
CA SER A 213 29.05 -13.45 -7.76
C SER A 213 29.67 -12.08 -7.45
N GLU A 214 29.15 -11.01 -8.06
CA GLU A 214 29.61 -9.63 -7.96
C GLU A 214 28.43 -8.71 -7.56
N LEU A 215 27.49 -9.27 -6.79
CA LEU A 215 26.27 -8.59 -6.37
C LEU A 215 26.60 -7.44 -5.41
N ASP A 216 26.26 -6.21 -5.78
CA ASP A 216 26.44 -5.04 -4.91
C ASP A 216 25.46 -5.10 -3.72
N GLU A 217 25.96 -5.54 -2.56
CA GLU A 217 25.17 -5.59 -1.32
C GLU A 217 24.60 -4.22 -0.91
N THR A 218 25.24 -3.11 -1.31
CA THR A 218 24.77 -1.75 -1.00
C THR A 218 23.54 -1.42 -1.82
N GLN A 219 23.58 -1.63 -3.14
CA GLN A 219 22.41 -1.43 -4.01
C GLN A 219 21.30 -2.44 -3.70
N LEU A 220 21.63 -3.67 -3.31
CA LEU A 220 20.67 -4.68 -2.86
C LEU A 220 19.95 -4.26 -1.59
N LYS A 221 20.70 -3.80 -0.57
CA LYS A 221 20.13 -3.26 0.68
C LYS A 221 19.30 -2.00 0.43
N LEU A 222 19.74 -1.14 -0.47
CA LEU A 222 19.04 0.09 -0.85
C LEU A 222 17.70 -0.21 -1.53
N ALA A 223 17.69 -1.09 -2.54
CA ALA A 223 16.48 -1.54 -3.22
C ALA A 223 15.48 -2.19 -2.24
N TYR A 224 15.97 -3.08 -1.38
CA TYR A 224 15.18 -3.74 -0.35
C TYR A 224 14.50 -2.73 0.60
N GLN A 225 15.25 -1.78 1.14
CA GLN A 225 14.72 -0.75 2.05
C GLN A 225 13.75 0.22 1.36
N LEU A 226 13.97 0.54 0.07
CA LEU A 226 13.04 1.33 -0.72
C LEU A 226 11.70 0.61 -0.89
N PHE A 227 11.68 -0.69 -1.18
CA PHE A 227 10.43 -1.46 -1.26
C PHE A 227 9.69 -1.53 0.10
N LEU A 228 10.38 -1.81 1.21
CA LEU A 228 9.73 -1.86 2.54
C LEU A 228 9.15 -0.50 2.96
N SER A 229 9.85 0.59 2.64
CA SER A 229 9.41 1.95 2.97
C SER A 229 8.30 2.42 2.01
N ALA A 230 8.34 2.04 0.74
CA ALA A 230 7.25 2.30 -0.19
C ALA A 230 5.95 1.59 0.24
N ALA A 231 6.03 0.35 0.74
CA ALA A 231 4.88 -0.35 1.31
C ALA A 231 4.25 0.44 2.47
N GLY A 232 5.06 0.96 3.40
CA GLY A 232 4.56 1.81 4.50
C GLY A 232 3.96 3.15 4.04
N VAL A 233 4.51 3.76 2.99
CA VAL A 233 3.92 4.96 2.35
C VAL A 233 2.56 4.64 1.71
N PHE A 234 2.38 3.45 1.14
CA PHE A 234 1.08 2.99 0.65
C PHE A 234 0.10 2.65 1.78
N ASP A 235 0.56 2.06 2.89
CA ASP A 235 -0.28 1.81 4.06
C ASP A 235 -0.78 3.14 4.68
N ALA A 236 0.09 4.14 4.80
CA ALA A 236 -0.31 5.51 5.18
C ALA A 236 -1.25 6.17 4.15
N CYS A 237 -1.18 5.80 2.87
CA CYS A 237 -2.15 6.23 1.85
C CYS A 237 -3.53 5.59 2.08
N LEU A 238 -3.59 4.33 2.54
CA LEU A 238 -4.85 3.68 2.92
C LEU A 238 -5.47 4.34 4.16
N GLU A 239 -4.68 4.60 5.19
CA GLU A 239 -5.12 5.34 6.39
C GLU A 239 -5.62 6.75 6.02
N ALA A 240 -4.93 7.44 5.11
CA ALA A 240 -5.38 8.74 4.57
C ALA A 240 -6.73 8.68 3.83
N LEU A 241 -7.19 7.49 3.43
CA LEU A 241 -8.49 7.23 2.78
C LEU A 241 -9.54 6.62 3.73
N ASP A 242 -9.26 6.52 5.04
CA ASP A 242 -10.03 5.77 6.04
C ASP A 242 -10.23 4.29 5.67
N VAL A 243 -9.20 3.68 5.08
CA VAL A 243 -9.11 2.25 4.77
C VAL A 243 -8.03 1.60 5.64
N THR A 244 -8.38 0.60 6.44
CA THR A 244 -7.40 -0.16 7.23
C THR A 244 -6.47 -0.97 6.31
N PRO A 245 -5.13 -0.84 6.43
CA PRO A 245 -4.19 -1.69 5.72
C PRO A 245 -4.40 -3.17 6.03
N ARG A 246 -4.44 -4.02 4.99
CA ARG A 246 -4.55 -5.47 5.14
C ARG A 246 -3.19 -6.14 4.92
N ALA A 247 -2.87 -7.08 5.80
CA ALA A 247 -1.76 -8.02 5.62
C ALA A 247 -1.99 -8.96 4.42
N VAL A 248 -0.92 -9.61 3.98
CA VAL A 248 -0.89 -10.56 2.85
C VAL A 248 0.29 -11.52 3.09
N GLY A 249 0.19 -12.77 2.64
CA GLY A 249 1.24 -13.79 2.83
C GLY A 249 1.36 -14.29 4.28
N ALA A 250 2.50 -14.92 4.57
CA ALA A 250 2.78 -15.48 5.90
C ALA A 250 3.05 -14.39 6.95
N ALA A 251 2.90 -14.76 8.22
CA ALA A 251 3.30 -13.93 9.35
C ALA A 251 4.80 -13.60 9.29
N HIS A 252 5.15 -12.38 9.69
CA HIS A 252 6.54 -11.93 9.73
C HIS A 252 7.32 -12.71 10.80
N THR A 253 8.41 -13.34 10.39
CA THR A 253 9.28 -14.16 11.24
C THR A 253 10.57 -13.41 11.52
N ASP A 254 10.84 -13.08 12.79
CA ASP A 254 12.10 -12.45 13.19
C ASP A 254 13.14 -13.53 13.52
N LEU A 255 14.07 -13.77 12.59
CA LEU A 255 15.17 -14.73 12.75
C LEU A 255 16.31 -14.23 13.67
N SER A 256 16.19 -13.04 14.26
CA SER A 256 17.12 -12.55 15.30
C SER A 256 16.67 -12.92 16.72
N VAL A 257 15.42 -13.32 16.90
CA VAL A 257 14.94 -13.94 18.14
C VAL A 257 15.45 -15.39 18.18
N VAL A 258 16.34 -15.68 19.13
CA VAL A 258 16.77 -17.05 19.41
C VAL A 258 15.54 -17.82 19.93
N PRO A 259 15.15 -18.95 19.32
CA PRO A 259 14.10 -19.79 19.86
C PRO A 259 14.49 -20.27 21.27
N GLU A 260 13.55 -20.24 22.23
CA GLU A 260 13.74 -21.03 23.44
C GLU A 260 13.91 -22.51 23.05
N PRO A 261 14.82 -23.25 23.70
CA PRO A 261 15.17 -24.59 23.26
C PRO A 261 13.96 -25.52 23.36
N GLU A 262 13.58 -26.15 22.25
CA GLU A 262 12.61 -27.25 22.28
C GLU A 262 13.07 -28.31 23.29
N PRO A 263 12.19 -28.81 24.18
CA PRO A 263 12.59 -29.75 25.22
C PRO A 263 13.08 -31.05 24.57
N ALA A 264 14.39 -31.31 24.69
CA ALA A 264 15.04 -32.42 24.02
C ALA A 264 14.40 -33.77 24.41
N ALA A 265 14.08 -34.59 23.40
CA ALA A 265 13.55 -35.93 23.61
C ALA A 265 14.52 -36.77 24.45
N ALA A 266 14.09 -37.15 25.65
CA ALA A 266 14.98 -37.71 26.66
C ALA A 266 15.51 -39.10 26.27
N VAL A 267 16.84 -39.22 26.25
CA VAL A 267 17.56 -40.51 26.35
C VAL A 267 18.11 -40.60 27.77
N ASN A 268 17.89 -41.75 28.41
CA ASN A 268 17.96 -41.91 29.88
C ASN A 268 19.30 -41.52 30.52
N GLY A 269 19.25 -40.82 31.67
CA GLY A 269 20.43 -40.33 32.40
C GLY A 269 20.24 -39.91 33.87
N ASP A 270 19.27 -40.52 34.56
CA ASP A 270 19.01 -40.54 36.03
C ASP A 270 19.79 -39.55 36.97
N SER A 271 19.08 -38.56 37.54
CA SER A 271 19.23 -38.15 38.96
C SER A 271 18.21 -37.11 39.47
N ARG A 272 17.24 -37.58 40.29
CA ARG A 272 16.62 -36.93 41.49
C ARG A 272 15.83 -35.61 41.38
N ASP A 273 14.53 -35.71 41.63
CA ASP A 273 13.64 -34.97 42.58
C ASP A 273 13.89 -33.46 42.85
N ILE A 274 12.89 -32.55 42.95
CA ILE A 274 11.52 -32.62 43.50
C ILE A 274 10.63 -31.47 42.89
N PRO A 275 9.31 -31.38 43.18
CA PRO A 275 8.14 -31.99 42.51
C PRO A 275 7.41 -31.08 41.49
N ASP A 276 6.48 -31.66 40.73
CA ASP A 276 5.87 -31.07 39.51
C ASP A 276 4.53 -30.28 39.70
N ASP A 277 3.90 -30.37 40.88
CA ASP A 277 2.49 -29.97 41.05
C ASP A 277 2.19 -28.45 40.85
N ASP A 278 3.12 -27.57 41.24
CA ASP A 278 2.91 -26.10 41.21
C ASP A 278 2.80 -25.52 39.78
N MET A 279 3.37 -26.22 38.79
CA MET A 279 3.24 -25.87 37.37
C MET A 279 1.88 -26.28 36.80
N MET A 280 1.39 -27.46 37.17
CA MET A 280 0.05 -27.94 36.79
C MET A 280 -1.06 -27.13 37.46
N GLU A 281 -0.84 -26.61 38.67
CA GLU A 281 -1.76 -25.69 39.35
C GLU A 281 -1.90 -24.37 38.58
N LYS A 282 -0.77 -23.76 38.18
CA LYS A 282 -0.72 -22.54 37.36
C LYS A 282 -1.39 -22.73 35.99
N TRP A 283 -1.06 -23.81 35.28
CA TRP A 283 -1.65 -24.09 33.96
C TRP A 283 -3.17 -24.28 34.04
N ARG A 284 -3.68 -24.95 35.09
CA ARG A 284 -5.13 -25.09 35.32
C ARG A 284 -5.81 -23.76 35.68
N ALA A 285 -5.14 -22.85 36.39
CA ALA A 285 -5.64 -21.49 36.62
C ALA A 285 -5.65 -20.63 35.34
N GLU A 286 -4.68 -20.83 34.44
CA GLU A 286 -4.58 -20.12 33.17
C GLU A 286 -5.64 -20.57 32.15
N GLN A 287 -5.93 -21.88 32.07
CA GLN A 287 -7.06 -22.40 31.29
C GLN A 287 -8.41 -21.88 31.79
N LEU A 288 -8.62 -21.76 33.11
CA LEU A 288 -9.86 -21.20 33.67
C LEU A 288 -10.07 -19.72 33.30
N ASN A 289 -8.98 -18.94 33.15
CA ASN A 289 -9.07 -17.57 32.63
C ASN A 289 -9.37 -17.53 31.12
N ALA A 290 -8.87 -18.50 30.34
CA ALA A 290 -9.19 -18.62 28.91
C ALA A 290 -10.67 -18.98 28.68
N ASP A 291 -11.23 -19.92 29.47
CA ASP A 291 -12.64 -20.30 29.41
C ASP A 291 -13.60 -19.21 29.92
N ALA A 292 -13.12 -18.29 30.76
CA ALA A 292 -13.86 -17.08 31.12
C ALA A 292 -13.94 -16.07 29.94
N ALA A 293 -12.88 -15.99 29.12
CA ALA A 293 -12.84 -15.10 27.96
C ALA A 293 -13.65 -15.62 26.75
N SER A 294 -13.83 -16.94 26.62
CA SER A 294 -14.56 -17.56 25.50
C SER A 294 -16.09 -17.45 25.58
N ARG A 295 -16.65 -17.09 26.74
CA ARG A 295 -18.11 -17.04 26.98
C ARG A 295 -18.78 -15.68 26.77
N THR A 296 -18.51 -15.04 25.62
CA THR A 296 -19.29 -13.86 25.19
C THR A 296 -19.57 -13.87 23.68
N GLU A 297 -20.50 -14.73 23.23
CA GLU A 297 -20.99 -14.76 21.85
C GLU A 297 -22.25 -13.88 21.63
N PRO A 298 -22.59 -13.52 20.37
CA PRO A 298 -23.48 -12.39 20.06
C PRO A 298 -24.97 -12.74 19.93
N GLY A 299 -25.84 -11.74 20.14
CA GLY A 299 -27.27 -11.81 19.89
C GLY A 299 -27.93 -10.43 19.66
N ALA A 300 -28.94 -10.36 18.79
CA ALA A 300 -29.70 -9.15 18.47
C ALA A 300 -30.69 -8.79 19.61
N THR A 301 -31.22 -7.56 19.77
CA THR A 301 -32.09 -6.85 18.81
C THR A 301 -32.25 -5.35 19.18
N THR A 302 -32.80 -4.54 18.27
CA THR A 302 -32.96 -3.08 18.34
C THR A 302 -33.81 -2.51 19.50
N THR A 303 -33.36 -1.36 20.03
CA THR A 303 -34.24 -0.23 20.43
C THR A 303 -33.55 1.10 20.14
N ALA A 304 -34.30 2.17 19.88
CA ALA A 304 -33.75 3.43 19.35
C ALA A 304 -33.82 4.61 20.35
N ALA A 305 -32.66 5.20 20.63
CA ALA A 305 -32.43 6.57 21.12
C ALA A 305 -30.98 6.94 20.74
N GLY A 306 -30.59 8.19 20.49
CA GLY A 306 -31.32 9.44 20.60
C GLY A 306 -30.41 10.58 21.08
N GLY A 307 -29.31 10.86 20.37
CA GLY A 307 -28.30 11.83 20.83
C GLY A 307 -27.44 12.46 19.72
N SER A 308 -27.52 13.78 19.59
CA SER A 308 -26.56 14.71 18.94
C SER A 308 -25.81 14.24 17.67
N SER A 309 -26.49 14.25 16.52
CA SER A 309 -25.82 14.29 15.21
C SER A 309 -25.41 15.73 14.87
N ALA A 310 -24.10 16.01 14.78
CA ALA A 310 -23.58 17.32 14.36
C ALA A 310 -22.18 17.31 13.71
N ALA A 311 -21.31 16.35 14.06
CA ALA A 311 -19.89 16.37 13.64
C ALA A 311 -19.56 15.49 12.42
N VAL A 312 -20.36 14.44 12.15
CA VAL A 312 -20.00 13.35 11.21
C VAL A 312 -20.11 13.76 9.73
N SER A 313 -21.01 14.68 9.38
CA SER A 313 -21.49 14.88 8.00
C SER A 313 -20.56 15.62 7.02
N ARG A 314 -19.25 15.74 7.30
CA ARG A 314 -18.31 16.51 6.46
C ARG A 314 -17.03 15.79 6.03
N SER A 315 -16.44 14.93 6.87
CA SER A 315 -15.36 14.01 6.47
C SER A 315 -15.76 13.19 5.24
N ASP A 316 -16.97 12.66 5.31
CA ASP A 316 -17.58 11.72 4.38
C ASP A 316 -17.78 12.35 2.99
N GLY A 317 -18.05 13.66 2.96
CA GLY A 317 -18.23 14.41 1.71
C GLY A 317 -16.93 14.60 0.92
N ASP A 318 -15.79 14.71 1.60
CA ASP A 318 -14.47 14.80 0.96
C ASP A 318 -13.98 13.40 0.54
N LEU A 319 -14.24 12.35 1.33
CA LEU A 319 -13.95 10.94 1.00
C LEU A 319 -14.76 10.44 -0.21
N ALA A 320 -16.07 10.69 -0.24
CA ALA A 320 -16.97 10.25 -1.31
C ALA A 320 -16.70 10.92 -2.67
N GLN A 321 -15.87 11.97 -2.69
CA GLN A 321 -15.28 12.52 -3.91
C GLN A 321 -14.01 11.76 -4.31
N ILE A 322 -13.11 11.48 -3.36
CA ILE A 322 -11.84 10.76 -3.61
C ILE A 322 -12.09 9.34 -4.13
N HIS A 323 -13.09 8.61 -3.59
CA HIS A 323 -13.40 7.26 -4.05
C HIS A 323 -13.85 7.16 -5.53
N ARG A 324 -14.12 8.29 -6.20
CA ARG A 324 -14.43 8.36 -7.64
C ARG A 324 -13.19 8.41 -8.53
N VAL A 325 -12.01 8.63 -7.95
CA VAL A 325 -10.72 8.70 -8.63
C VAL A 325 -10.18 7.28 -8.78
N PRO A 326 -10.03 6.73 -9.99
CA PRO A 326 -9.73 5.31 -10.21
C PRO A 326 -8.52 4.79 -9.42
N ASP A 327 -7.43 5.55 -9.33
CA ASP A 327 -6.21 5.13 -8.62
C ASP A 327 -6.23 5.31 -7.09
N LEU A 328 -7.25 5.96 -6.52
CA LEU A 328 -7.52 6.00 -5.07
C LEU A 328 -8.83 5.30 -4.66
N ALA A 329 -9.60 4.76 -5.61
CA ALA A 329 -10.92 4.19 -5.40
C ALA A 329 -10.90 3.10 -4.30
N HIS A 330 -11.49 3.41 -3.13
CA HIS A 330 -11.50 2.55 -1.94
C HIS A 330 -10.12 1.96 -1.55
N GLY A 331 -9.03 2.69 -1.80
CA GLY A 331 -7.66 2.22 -1.49
C GLY A 331 -7.18 1.02 -2.31
N ARG A 332 -7.94 0.55 -3.32
CA ARG A 332 -7.68 -0.72 -4.03
C ARG A 332 -6.29 -0.78 -4.67
N TYR A 333 -5.85 0.31 -5.28
CA TYR A 333 -4.55 0.37 -5.95
C TYR A 333 -3.37 0.58 -4.99
N PRO A 334 -3.39 1.52 -4.01
CA PRO A 334 -2.38 1.59 -2.95
C PRO A 334 -2.18 0.24 -2.24
N GLN A 335 -3.26 -0.46 -1.87
CA GLN A 335 -3.19 -1.77 -1.21
C GLN A 335 -2.45 -2.80 -2.07
N LEU A 336 -2.76 -2.85 -3.37
CA LEU A 336 -2.11 -3.76 -4.30
C LEU A 336 -0.62 -3.43 -4.45
N LEU A 337 -0.26 -2.15 -4.49
CA LEU A 337 1.14 -1.72 -4.58
C LEU A 337 1.93 -2.03 -3.30
N ALA A 338 1.33 -1.90 -2.11
CA ALA A 338 1.93 -2.35 -0.86
C ALA A 338 2.25 -3.86 -0.88
N TRP A 339 1.30 -4.68 -1.32
CA TRP A 339 1.46 -6.13 -1.42
C TRP A 339 2.54 -6.55 -2.42
N LEU A 340 2.60 -5.87 -3.58
CA LEU A 340 3.62 -6.11 -4.60
C LEU A 340 5.01 -5.66 -4.14
N ALA A 341 5.14 -4.50 -3.50
CA ALA A 341 6.42 -4.03 -2.96
C ALA A 341 6.98 -4.99 -1.90
N LEU A 342 6.14 -5.55 -1.01
CA LEU A 342 6.56 -6.58 -0.06
C LEU A 342 6.96 -7.89 -0.76
N ALA A 343 6.24 -8.32 -1.80
CA ALA A 343 6.63 -9.48 -2.59
C ALA A 343 7.99 -9.28 -3.27
N GLU A 344 8.21 -8.14 -3.92
CA GLU A 344 9.46 -7.78 -4.62
C GLU A 344 10.63 -7.61 -3.63
N ALA A 345 10.40 -7.07 -2.43
CA ALA A 345 11.40 -7.07 -1.35
C ALA A 345 11.79 -8.50 -0.93
N GLN A 346 10.81 -9.41 -0.82
CA GLN A 346 11.03 -10.80 -0.41
C GLN A 346 11.81 -11.60 -1.47
N GLU A 347 11.70 -11.23 -2.76
CA GLU A 347 12.56 -11.75 -3.84
C GLU A 347 14.03 -11.34 -3.66
N LEU A 348 14.31 -10.11 -3.19
CA LEU A 348 15.67 -9.67 -2.89
C LEU A 348 16.28 -10.39 -1.67
N VAL A 349 15.46 -10.83 -0.71
CA VAL A 349 15.93 -11.69 0.39
C VAL A 349 16.39 -13.06 -0.14
N ILE A 350 15.64 -13.65 -1.09
CA ILE A 350 16.10 -14.88 -1.77
C ILE A 350 17.38 -14.58 -2.56
N LEU A 351 17.46 -13.47 -3.30
CA LEU A 351 18.64 -13.11 -4.09
C LEU A 351 19.90 -13.02 -3.21
N ARG A 352 19.78 -12.43 -2.01
CA ARG A 352 20.83 -12.39 -1.00
C ARG A 352 21.14 -13.75 -0.38
N GLY A 353 20.14 -14.64 -0.29
CA GLY A 353 20.34 -16.03 0.10
C GLY A 353 21.18 -16.79 -0.93
N MET A 354 20.89 -16.61 -2.23
CA MET A 354 21.59 -17.29 -3.33
C MET A 354 23.03 -16.80 -3.56
N SER A 355 23.40 -15.63 -3.04
CA SER A 355 24.75 -15.05 -3.19
C SER A 355 25.70 -15.35 -2.02
N ARG A 356 25.29 -16.20 -1.07
CA ARG A 356 26.14 -16.67 0.04
C ARG A 356 26.96 -17.90 -0.35
N GLU A 357 28.04 -18.13 0.39
CA GLU A 357 28.84 -19.37 0.28
C GLU A 357 28.03 -20.63 0.63
N PHE A 358 27.14 -20.51 1.62
CA PHE A 358 26.20 -21.56 2.04
C PHE A 358 24.76 -21.09 1.83
N VAL A 359 23.94 -21.91 1.17
CA VAL A 359 22.57 -21.59 0.77
C VAL A 359 21.60 -22.56 1.42
N ASP A 360 20.79 -22.09 2.37
CA ASP A 360 19.71 -22.92 2.93
C ASP A 360 18.55 -23.02 1.92
N PHE A 361 18.59 -24.06 1.07
CA PHE A 361 17.52 -24.32 0.11
C PHE A 361 16.16 -24.61 0.77
N SER A 362 16.12 -25.10 2.01
CA SER A 362 14.85 -25.33 2.73
C SER A 362 14.18 -24.00 3.09
N LEU A 363 14.97 -23.02 3.57
CA LEU A 363 14.50 -21.65 3.76
C LEU A 363 14.08 -21.02 2.42
N MET A 364 14.89 -21.13 1.36
CA MET A 364 14.56 -20.56 0.05
C MET A 364 13.24 -21.11 -0.53
N ALA A 365 12.92 -22.39 -0.26
CA ALA A 365 11.63 -22.99 -0.62
C ALA A 365 10.46 -22.31 0.13
N LYS A 366 10.57 -22.12 1.45
CA LYS A 366 9.54 -21.46 2.27
C LYS A 366 9.33 -19.99 1.89
N LEU A 367 10.43 -19.25 1.68
CA LEU A 367 10.39 -17.86 1.20
C LEU A 367 9.71 -17.75 -0.18
N SER A 368 9.99 -18.71 -1.08
CA SER A 368 9.34 -18.75 -2.40
C SER A 368 7.83 -19.00 -2.31
N MET A 369 7.36 -19.78 -1.33
CA MET A 369 5.93 -20.02 -1.14
C MET A 369 5.18 -18.80 -0.57
N ASP A 370 5.84 -17.99 0.27
CA ASP A 370 5.33 -16.70 0.71
C ASP A 370 5.16 -15.75 -0.49
N ILE A 371 6.21 -15.55 -1.29
CA ILE A 371 6.17 -14.74 -2.52
C ILE A 371 5.05 -15.21 -3.46
N ALA A 372 4.95 -16.51 -3.72
CA ALA A 372 3.91 -17.10 -4.55
C ALA A 372 2.49 -16.77 -4.04
N THR A 373 2.33 -16.75 -2.71
CA THR A 373 1.05 -16.46 -2.04
C THR A 373 0.72 -14.96 -2.09
N ARG A 374 1.68 -14.08 -1.81
CA ARG A 374 1.55 -12.62 -1.98
C ARG A 374 1.11 -12.23 -3.39
N TYR A 375 1.69 -12.85 -4.42
CA TYR A 375 1.28 -12.61 -5.80
C TYR A 375 -0.07 -13.24 -6.18
N ARG A 376 -0.43 -14.40 -5.59
CA ARG A 376 -1.75 -15.04 -5.80
C ARG A 376 -2.88 -14.14 -5.30
N GLU A 377 -2.71 -13.59 -4.10
CA GLU A 377 -3.65 -12.63 -3.49
C GLU A 377 -3.67 -11.29 -4.23
N SER A 378 -2.49 -10.77 -4.63
CA SER A 378 -2.37 -9.57 -5.48
C SER A 378 -3.13 -9.73 -6.81
N ASN A 379 -3.01 -10.88 -7.47
CA ASN A 379 -3.76 -11.19 -8.69
C ASN A 379 -5.28 -11.28 -8.43
N ALA A 380 -5.71 -11.90 -7.33
CA ALA A 380 -7.12 -11.97 -6.96
C ALA A 380 -7.70 -10.57 -6.72
N LEU A 381 -7.03 -9.74 -5.93
CA LEU A 381 -7.40 -8.35 -5.67
C LEU A 381 -7.47 -7.53 -6.97
N ALA A 382 -6.44 -7.60 -7.81
CA ALA A 382 -6.43 -6.89 -9.10
C ALA A 382 -7.59 -7.32 -10.00
N THR A 383 -7.83 -8.63 -10.14
CA THR A 383 -8.90 -9.20 -10.98
C THR A 383 -10.30 -8.84 -10.50
N GLN A 384 -10.51 -8.78 -9.18
CA GLN A 384 -11.82 -8.48 -8.59
C GLN A 384 -12.13 -6.98 -8.51
N THR A 385 -11.12 -6.11 -8.39
CA THR A 385 -11.34 -4.73 -7.92
C THR A 385 -10.81 -3.62 -8.83
N LEU A 386 -9.93 -3.93 -9.79
CA LEU A 386 -9.37 -2.93 -10.72
C LEU A 386 -9.99 -3.02 -12.12
N PRO A 387 -10.03 -1.91 -12.88
CA PRO A 387 -10.63 -1.87 -14.21
C PRO A 387 -9.73 -2.48 -15.31
N CYS A 388 -9.29 -3.74 -15.15
CA CYS A 388 -8.34 -4.38 -16.07
C CYS A 388 -8.85 -4.49 -17.53
N ALA A 389 -10.16 -4.43 -17.78
CA ALA A 389 -10.71 -4.41 -19.14
C ALA A 389 -10.45 -3.08 -19.88
N THR A 390 -10.30 -1.97 -19.17
CA THR A 390 -10.18 -0.61 -19.75
C THR A 390 -8.89 0.12 -19.36
N SER A 391 -8.20 -0.32 -18.32
CA SER A 391 -6.88 0.18 -17.91
C SER A 391 -5.78 -0.78 -18.38
N PRO A 392 -4.92 -0.39 -19.35
CA PRO A 392 -3.77 -1.17 -19.76
C PRO A 392 -2.79 -1.41 -18.59
N GLN A 393 -2.73 -0.50 -17.63
CA GLN A 393 -1.83 -0.56 -16.49
C GLN A 393 -2.33 -1.53 -15.41
N ALA A 394 -3.61 -1.48 -15.04
CA ALA A 394 -4.21 -2.47 -14.13
C ALA A 394 -4.06 -3.91 -14.70
N ASP A 395 -4.27 -4.08 -16.00
CA ASP A 395 -4.12 -5.38 -16.65
C ASP A 395 -2.67 -5.87 -16.69
N LYS A 396 -1.69 -4.98 -16.92
CA LYS A 396 -0.26 -5.32 -16.85
C LYS A 396 0.11 -5.83 -15.46
N VAL A 397 -0.33 -5.16 -14.39
CA VAL A 397 -0.07 -5.56 -13.00
C VAL A 397 -0.76 -6.89 -12.66
N ARG A 398 -2.00 -7.10 -13.10
CA ARG A 398 -2.73 -8.38 -12.95
C ARG A 398 -2.02 -9.54 -13.66
N LEU A 399 -1.56 -9.34 -14.90
CA LEU A 399 -0.81 -10.35 -15.67
C LEU A 399 0.54 -10.66 -15.03
N TYR A 400 1.25 -9.63 -14.57
CA TYR A 400 2.51 -9.76 -13.83
C TYR A 400 2.34 -10.62 -12.57
N ALA A 401 1.38 -10.29 -11.70
CA ALA A 401 1.07 -11.04 -10.50
C ALA A 401 0.62 -12.49 -10.83
N THR A 402 -0.18 -12.68 -11.89
CA THR A 402 -0.56 -14.03 -12.37
C THR A 402 0.67 -14.87 -12.74
N PHE A 403 1.62 -14.28 -13.48
CA PHE A 403 2.86 -14.95 -13.87
C PHE A 403 3.74 -15.26 -12.65
N LYS A 404 4.07 -14.24 -11.84
CA LYS A 404 4.94 -14.35 -10.66
C LYS A 404 4.40 -15.37 -9.64
N ALA A 405 3.10 -15.40 -9.38
CA ALA A 405 2.47 -16.35 -8.47
C ALA A 405 2.73 -17.81 -8.86
N HIS A 406 2.65 -18.15 -10.15
CA HIS A 406 2.88 -19.53 -10.61
C HIS A 406 4.38 -19.84 -10.73
N TYR A 407 5.19 -18.85 -11.14
CA TYR A 407 6.65 -18.97 -11.18
C TYR A 407 7.21 -19.33 -9.80
N TYR A 408 6.83 -18.61 -8.74
CA TYR A 408 7.39 -18.86 -7.40
C TYR A 408 6.90 -20.17 -6.75
N VAL A 409 5.77 -20.77 -7.18
CA VAL A 409 5.45 -22.16 -6.82
C VAL A 409 6.44 -23.13 -7.49
N ALA A 410 6.78 -22.94 -8.77
CA ALA A 410 7.77 -23.76 -9.45
C ALA A 410 9.16 -23.65 -8.80
N ILE A 411 9.56 -22.42 -8.42
CA ILE A 411 10.84 -22.16 -7.75
C ILE A 411 10.88 -22.73 -6.33
N SER A 412 9.77 -22.65 -5.56
CA SER A 412 9.67 -23.30 -4.25
C SER A 412 9.92 -24.81 -4.35
N VAL A 413 9.26 -25.49 -5.30
CA VAL A 413 9.44 -26.93 -5.54
C VAL A 413 10.84 -27.27 -6.07
N TYR A 414 11.46 -26.42 -6.88
CA TYR A 414 12.88 -26.59 -7.25
C TYR A 414 13.78 -26.52 -6.02
N PHE A 415 13.56 -25.58 -5.11
CA PHE A 415 14.37 -25.47 -3.89
C PHE A 415 14.16 -26.65 -2.93
N GLN A 416 12.96 -27.23 -2.86
CA GLN A 416 12.76 -28.52 -2.20
C GLN A 416 13.66 -29.62 -2.81
N GLY A 417 13.69 -29.75 -4.14
CA GLY A 417 14.57 -30.69 -4.83
C GLY A 417 16.06 -30.44 -4.59
N ALA A 418 16.48 -29.18 -4.51
CA ALA A 418 17.85 -28.79 -4.17
C ALA A 418 18.22 -29.16 -2.72
N ALA A 419 17.31 -28.97 -1.76
CA ALA A 419 17.49 -29.36 -0.36
C ALA A 419 17.58 -30.90 -0.17
N CYS A 420 16.85 -31.69 -0.98
CA CYS A 420 17.03 -33.14 -1.01
C CYS A 420 18.41 -33.51 -1.57
N MET A 421 18.79 -32.91 -2.70
CA MET A 421 20.06 -33.20 -3.39
C MET A 421 21.30 -32.99 -2.50
N GLU A 422 21.32 -31.99 -1.61
CA GLU A 422 22.45 -31.73 -0.70
C GLU A 422 22.69 -32.83 0.35
N ARG A 423 21.72 -33.73 0.60
CA ARG A 423 21.86 -34.80 1.59
C ARG A 423 22.71 -35.99 1.10
N GLU A 424 22.98 -36.04 -0.20
CA GLU A 424 23.86 -37.02 -0.87
C GLU A 424 23.49 -38.52 -0.69
N ASP A 425 22.35 -38.84 -0.07
CA ASP A 425 21.84 -40.20 0.10
C ASP A 425 20.93 -40.68 -1.05
N ALA A 426 20.64 -41.98 -1.08
CA ALA A 426 19.87 -42.65 -2.12
C ALA A 426 18.41 -42.18 -2.19
N ALA A 427 17.73 -42.09 -1.04
CA ALA A 427 16.31 -41.73 -0.97
C ALA A 427 16.12 -40.25 -1.30
N SER A 428 16.98 -39.37 -0.77
CA SER A 428 16.94 -37.94 -1.11
C SER A 428 17.36 -37.69 -2.57
N CYS A 429 18.18 -38.54 -3.18
CA CYS A 429 18.45 -38.49 -4.62
C CYS A 429 17.17 -38.74 -5.45
N ALA A 430 16.43 -39.80 -5.12
CA ALA A 430 15.15 -40.11 -5.76
C ALA A 430 14.10 -39.00 -5.52
N GLN A 431 14.03 -38.44 -4.30
CA GLN A 431 13.13 -37.35 -3.95
C GLN A 431 13.48 -36.04 -4.68
N ALA A 432 14.77 -35.75 -4.87
CA ALA A 432 15.24 -34.62 -5.68
C ALA A 432 14.75 -34.73 -7.13
N ILE A 433 14.83 -35.92 -7.75
CA ILE A 433 14.32 -36.16 -9.11
C ILE A 433 12.81 -35.93 -9.17
N ALA A 434 12.04 -36.42 -8.18
CA ALA A 434 10.59 -36.21 -8.13
C ALA A 434 10.25 -34.70 -8.06
N ASN A 435 10.90 -33.98 -7.15
CA ASN A 435 10.73 -32.54 -6.97
C ASN A 435 11.14 -31.76 -8.24
N PHE A 436 12.29 -32.04 -8.85
CA PHE A 436 12.72 -31.37 -10.09
C PHE A 436 11.79 -31.69 -11.29
N LYS A 437 11.25 -32.91 -11.41
CA LYS A 437 10.22 -33.23 -12.44
C LYS A 437 8.95 -32.39 -12.26
N LYS A 438 8.49 -32.21 -11.01
CA LYS A 438 7.35 -31.33 -10.69
C LYS A 438 7.67 -29.86 -10.96
N ALA A 439 8.87 -29.38 -10.63
CA ALA A 439 9.31 -28.02 -10.94
C ALA A 439 9.35 -27.75 -12.46
N LYS A 440 9.90 -28.68 -13.26
CA LYS A 440 9.93 -28.62 -14.73
C LYS A 440 8.52 -28.53 -15.34
N LEU A 441 7.61 -29.38 -14.87
CA LEU A 441 6.20 -29.36 -15.29
C LEU A 441 5.51 -28.04 -14.94
N LEU A 442 5.78 -27.48 -13.76
CA LEU A 442 5.24 -26.19 -13.34
C LEU A 442 5.80 -25.03 -14.19
N MET A 443 7.10 -25.02 -14.50
CA MET A 443 7.70 -24.02 -15.42
C MET A 443 7.06 -24.04 -16.81
N GLN A 444 6.78 -25.23 -17.37
CA GLN A 444 6.05 -25.38 -18.63
C GLN A 444 4.63 -24.75 -18.55
N GLN A 445 3.96 -24.85 -17.41
CA GLN A 445 2.66 -24.19 -17.18
C GLN A 445 2.76 -22.67 -16.95
N VAL A 446 3.93 -22.16 -16.56
CA VAL A 446 4.20 -20.72 -16.39
C VAL A 446 4.43 -20.03 -17.75
N ALA A 447 5.03 -20.71 -18.72
CA ALA A 447 5.34 -20.15 -20.04
C ALA A 447 4.19 -19.37 -20.73
N PRO A 448 2.94 -19.87 -20.85
CA PRO A 448 1.84 -19.10 -21.46
C PRO A 448 1.37 -17.90 -20.60
N ARG A 449 1.62 -17.90 -19.29
CA ARG A 449 1.35 -16.75 -18.39
C ARG A 449 2.40 -15.67 -18.59
N LYS A 450 3.68 -16.07 -18.69
CA LYS A 450 4.82 -15.22 -19.06
C LYS A 450 4.58 -14.52 -20.40
N GLN A 451 4.21 -15.27 -21.45
CA GLN A 451 4.00 -14.72 -22.80
C GLN A 451 2.97 -13.57 -22.82
N ARG A 452 1.81 -13.76 -22.16
CA ARG A 452 0.78 -12.72 -22.04
C ARG A 452 1.28 -11.46 -21.31
N TYR A 453 2.10 -11.62 -20.27
CA TYR A 453 2.74 -10.49 -19.59
C TYR A 453 3.74 -9.79 -20.52
N GLU A 454 4.60 -10.52 -21.24
CA GLU A 454 5.54 -9.92 -22.20
C GLU A 454 4.84 -9.13 -23.30
N GLU A 455 3.76 -9.66 -23.87
CA GLU A 455 2.97 -9.00 -24.91
C GLU A 455 2.40 -7.66 -24.43
N LYS A 456 1.91 -7.61 -23.18
CA LYS A 456 1.42 -6.37 -22.55
C LYS A 456 2.56 -5.39 -22.25
N ALA A 457 3.65 -5.87 -21.67
CA ALA A 457 4.82 -5.06 -21.32
C ALA A 457 5.49 -4.46 -22.56
N ARG A 458 5.55 -5.19 -23.68
CA ARG A 458 6.12 -4.76 -24.97
C ARG A 458 5.39 -3.56 -25.59
N GLN A 459 4.13 -3.31 -25.19
CA GLN A 459 3.34 -2.14 -25.61
C GLN A 459 3.73 -0.87 -24.84
N GLN A 460 4.39 -0.99 -23.69
CA GLN A 460 4.86 0.15 -22.90
C GLN A 460 6.37 0.36 -23.11
N LYS A 461 6.77 1.59 -23.48
CA LYS A 461 8.16 1.87 -23.86
C LYS A 461 9.16 1.53 -22.73
N GLU A 462 8.85 1.94 -21.51
CA GLU A 462 9.73 1.82 -20.34
C GLU A 462 9.95 0.36 -19.88
N ASP A 463 9.00 -0.55 -20.15
CA ASP A 463 9.20 -1.98 -19.90
C ASP A 463 9.84 -2.71 -21.09
N ARG A 464 9.69 -2.21 -22.33
CA ARG A 464 10.21 -2.86 -23.54
C ARG A 464 11.72 -3.10 -23.48
N GLU A 465 12.46 -2.15 -22.93
CA GLU A 465 13.93 -2.19 -22.82
C GLU A 465 14.40 -3.16 -21.72
N ARG A 466 13.52 -3.53 -20.77
CA ARG A 466 13.79 -4.47 -19.66
C ARG A 466 13.42 -5.92 -19.99
N LEU A 467 12.60 -6.14 -21.02
CA LEU A 467 12.05 -7.45 -21.37
C LEU A 467 13.11 -8.49 -21.72
N ASP A 468 14.27 -8.09 -22.23
CA ASP A 468 15.32 -9.05 -22.63
C ASP A 468 16.11 -9.56 -21.42
N THR A 469 16.37 -8.71 -20.42
CA THR A 469 16.86 -9.12 -19.08
C THR A 469 15.87 -10.08 -18.41
N PHE A 470 14.57 -9.74 -18.42
CA PHE A 470 13.51 -10.61 -17.90
C PHE A 470 13.48 -11.99 -18.56
N LYS A 471 13.52 -12.06 -19.90
CA LYS A 471 13.58 -13.32 -20.64
C LYS A 471 14.81 -14.14 -20.29
N ALA A 472 15.98 -13.51 -20.22
CA ALA A 472 17.24 -14.18 -19.92
C ALA A 472 17.22 -14.84 -18.54
N ILE A 473 16.70 -14.15 -17.52
CA ILE A 473 16.54 -14.70 -16.16
C ILE A 473 15.61 -15.92 -16.18
N TYR A 474 14.46 -15.83 -16.84
CA TYR A 474 13.51 -16.95 -16.90
C TYR A 474 14.08 -18.17 -17.63
N VAL A 475 14.73 -17.97 -18.79
CA VAL A 475 15.36 -19.06 -19.56
C VAL A 475 16.49 -19.71 -18.76
N ARG A 476 17.26 -18.92 -18.00
CA ARG A 476 18.29 -19.44 -17.08
C ARG A 476 17.68 -20.30 -15.96
N SER A 477 16.50 -19.93 -15.45
CA SER A 477 15.77 -20.76 -14.47
C SER A 477 15.34 -22.10 -15.06
N GLU A 478 14.81 -22.12 -16.29
CA GLU A 478 14.48 -23.37 -17.01
C GLU A 478 15.73 -24.24 -17.23
N GLN A 479 16.83 -23.64 -17.69
CA GLN A 479 18.11 -24.34 -17.89
C GLN A 479 18.69 -24.94 -16.60
N ILE A 480 18.53 -24.27 -15.45
CA ILE A 480 19.02 -24.77 -14.17
C ILE A 480 18.14 -25.91 -13.63
N VAL A 481 16.82 -25.81 -13.74
CA VAL A 481 15.89 -26.90 -13.41
C VAL A 481 16.19 -28.15 -14.24
N ASP A 482 16.43 -27.98 -15.55
CA ASP A 482 16.76 -29.07 -16.46
C ASP A 482 18.13 -29.70 -16.14
N ARG A 483 19.17 -28.87 -15.99
CA ARG A 483 20.52 -29.31 -15.60
C ARG A 483 20.50 -30.18 -14.34
N ASP A 484 19.82 -29.72 -13.29
CA ASP A 484 19.86 -30.39 -11.98
C ASP A 484 18.96 -31.64 -11.96
N LEU A 485 17.87 -31.66 -12.75
CA LEU A 485 17.11 -32.88 -13.02
C LEU A 485 17.96 -33.94 -13.73
N ASP A 486 18.71 -33.55 -14.77
CA ASP A 486 19.53 -34.46 -15.56
C ASP A 486 20.71 -35.03 -14.72
N ILE A 487 21.37 -34.18 -13.93
CA ILE A 487 22.41 -34.59 -12.96
C ILE A 487 21.87 -35.65 -12.00
N MET A 488 20.71 -35.41 -11.38
CA MET A 488 20.18 -36.32 -10.37
C MET A 488 19.59 -37.59 -10.98
N THR A 489 18.99 -37.51 -12.16
CA THR A 489 18.56 -38.69 -12.92
C THR A 489 19.77 -39.58 -13.25
N HIS A 490 20.84 -39.00 -13.80
CA HIS A 490 22.08 -39.73 -14.07
C HIS A 490 22.72 -40.31 -12.79
N ARG A 491 22.72 -39.57 -11.67
CA ARG A 491 23.25 -40.04 -10.38
C ARG A 491 22.45 -41.24 -9.86
N ASN A 492 21.12 -41.21 -9.96
CA ASN A 492 20.27 -42.34 -9.60
C ASN A 492 20.54 -43.56 -10.51
N ASP A 493 20.45 -43.36 -11.82
CA ASP A 493 20.52 -44.43 -12.83
C ASP A 493 21.93 -45.05 -12.97
N SER A 494 22.95 -44.48 -12.31
CA SER A 494 24.33 -44.98 -12.28
C SER A 494 24.82 -45.45 -10.91
N VAL A 495 24.16 -45.07 -9.80
CA VAL A 495 24.70 -45.27 -8.43
C VAL A 495 23.68 -45.90 -7.48
N TYR A 496 22.47 -45.35 -7.40
CA TYR A 496 21.50 -45.73 -6.35
C TYR A 496 20.39 -46.66 -6.84
N TYR A 497 19.98 -46.53 -8.11
CA TYR A 497 18.90 -47.31 -8.73
C TYR A 497 17.55 -47.22 -8.00
N GLU A 498 17.32 -46.14 -7.25
CA GLU A 498 16.15 -45.98 -6.40
C GLU A 498 14.87 -45.70 -7.19
N ARG A 499 13.75 -46.12 -6.61
CA ARG A 499 12.42 -45.85 -7.17
C ARG A 499 12.03 -44.40 -6.88
N ILE A 500 11.90 -43.61 -7.94
CA ILE A 500 11.43 -42.22 -7.85
C ILE A 500 10.04 -42.17 -7.19
N PRO A 501 9.88 -41.46 -6.05
CA PRO A 501 8.61 -41.33 -5.33
C PRO A 501 7.71 -40.26 -5.97
N GLU A 502 6.57 -39.98 -5.33
CA GLU A 502 5.86 -38.73 -5.60
C GLU A 502 6.65 -37.53 -5.07
N ALA A 503 6.44 -36.38 -5.70
CA ALA A 503 7.11 -35.14 -5.31
C ALA A 503 6.43 -34.51 -4.07
N GLU A 504 7.23 -33.97 -3.16
CA GLU A 504 6.80 -33.53 -1.83
C GLU A 504 5.62 -32.55 -1.84
N ALA A 505 4.89 -32.50 -0.73
CA ALA A 505 3.87 -31.49 -0.48
C ALA A 505 4.46 -30.06 -0.57
N ALA A 506 3.60 -29.07 -0.78
CA ALA A 506 4.02 -27.67 -0.72
C ALA A 506 4.47 -27.32 0.71
N VAL A 507 5.65 -26.72 0.85
CA VAL A 507 6.13 -26.22 2.15
C VAL A 507 5.26 -25.09 2.68
N GLU A 508 5.20 -24.95 4.00
CA GLU A 508 4.58 -23.78 4.62
C GLU A 508 5.34 -22.49 4.26
N PRO A 509 4.62 -21.39 3.93
CA PRO A 509 5.24 -20.12 3.60
C PRO A 509 5.86 -19.47 4.85
N LEU A 510 7.03 -18.85 4.68
CA LEU A 510 7.71 -18.08 5.73
C LEU A 510 8.05 -16.70 5.17
N SER A 511 7.80 -15.64 5.93
CA SER A 511 8.08 -14.27 5.49
C SER A 511 9.06 -13.55 6.40
N LEU A 512 10.01 -12.83 5.77
CA LEU A 512 11.03 -12.01 6.42
C LEU A 512 10.87 -10.51 6.09
N VAL A 513 9.82 -10.15 5.35
CA VAL A 513 9.46 -8.76 5.02
C VAL A 513 8.34 -8.23 5.90
N ARG A 514 8.33 -6.92 6.09
CA ARG A 514 7.26 -6.14 6.74
C ARG A 514 7.37 -4.69 6.27
N ALA A 515 6.25 -3.98 6.12
CA ALA A 515 6.28 -2.57 5.77
C ALA A 515 6.99 -1.75 6.86
N THR A 516 7.92 -0.88 6.46
CA THR A 516 8.55 0.09 7.36
C THR A 516 7.52 1.17 7.67
N ALA A 517 7.10 1.30 8.93
CA ALA A 517 6.05 2.24 9.32
C ALA A 517 6.39 3.68 8.90
N PHE A 518 5.48 4.32 8.17
CA PHE A 518 5.59 5.73 7.82
C PHE A 518 5.36 6.60 9.07
N PRO A 519 6.11 7.70 9.28
CA PRO A 519 5.94 8.55 10.46
C PRO A 519 4.53 9.16 10.54
N ALA A 520 3.98 9.21 11.76
CA ALA A 520 2.72 9.88 12.02
C ALA A 520 2.82 11.38 11.68
N VAL A 521 1.90 11.87 10.84
CA VAL A 521 1.91 13.25 10.36
C VAL A 521 0.96 14.11 11.17
N ASP A 522 1.49 15.02 11.99
CA ASP A 522 0.72 16.06 12.66
C ASP A 522 0.45 17.28 11.75
N VAL A 523 -0.39 18.21 12.22
CA VAL A 523 -0.57 19.50 11.55
C VAL A 523 0.68 20.37 11.77
N HIS A 524 1.26 20.89 10.70
CA HIS A 524 2.51 21.66 10.75
C HIS A 524 2.44 22.84 11.72
N ALA A 525 3.54 23.11 12.44
CA ALA A 525 3.59 24.15 13.48
C ALA A 525 3.21 25.55 12.99
N LEU A 526 3.39 25.86 11.70
CA LEU A 526 2.91 27.13 11.10
C LEU A 526 1.41 27.35 11.27
N TRP A 527 0.57 26.31 11.33
CA TRP A 527 -0.87 26.46 11.57
C TRP A 527 -1.22 26.82 13.02
N ARG A 528 -0.24 26.85 13.94
CA ARG A 528 -0.40 27.36 15.32
C ARG A 528 -0.17 28.87 15.41
N ASP A 529 0.44 29.48 14.40
CA ASP A 529 0.50 30.93 14.23
C ASP A 529 -0.90 31.45 13.87
N ALA A 530 -1.48 32.28 14.73
CA ALA A 530 -2.85 32.79 14.57
C ALA A 530 -3.05 33.57 13.26
N ASP A 531 -2.03 34.27 12.77
CA ASP A 531 -2.12 34.97 11.49
C ASP A 531 -2.03 34.01 10.31
N VAL A 532 -1.25 32.92 10.38
CA VAL A 532 -1.26 31.88 9.33
C VAL A 532 -2.59 31.12 9.32
N ALA A 533 -3.08 30.70 10.49
CA ALA A 533 -4.37 30.02 10.64
C ALA A 533 -5.55 30.83 10.08
N THR A 534 -5.40 32.15 9.95
CA THR A 534 -6.42 33.06 9.44
C THR A 534 -5.94 33.98 8.30
N CYS A 535 -4.88 33.59 7.58
CA CYS A 535 -4.39 34.32 6.39
C CYS A 535 -5.20 33.99 5.13
N LEU A 536 -5.99 32.91 5.15
CA LEU A 536 -6.94 32.54 4.11
C LEU A 536 -8.37 32.86 4.57
N LYS A 537 -9.23 33.28 3.64
CA LYS A 537 -10.68 33.41 3.85
C LYS A 537 -11.26 31.99 4.00
N PRO A 538 -12.05 31.69 5.04
CA PRO A 538 -12.71 30.39 5.15
C PRO A 538 -13.80 30.24 4.10
N ILE A 539 -14.03 29.02 3.62
CA ILE A 539 -15.10 28.76 2.66
C ILE A 539 -16.44 28.75 3.42
N ALA A 540 -17.28 29.75 3.14
CA ALA A 540 -18.60 29.86 3.74
C ALA A 540 -19.43 28.60 3.46
N ALA A 541 -20.03 28.04 4.50
CA ALA A 541 -20.92 26.90 4.35
C ALA A 541 -22.15 27.29 3.51
N PRO A 542 -22.59 26.46 2.54
CA PRO A 542 -23.91 26.65 1.95
C PRO A 542 -24.95 26.45 3.05
N VAL A 543 -25.66 27.51 3.41
CA VAL A 543 -26.79 27.45 4.33
C VAL A 543 -27.87 26.58 3.66
N PRO A 544 -28.43 25.56 4.33
CA PRO A 544 -29.52 24.78 3.76
C PRO A 544 -30.72 25.69 3.53
N ALA A 545 -31.19 25.77 2.29
CA ALA A 545 -32.28 26.66 1.88
C ALA A 545 -33.65 26.16 2.41
N GLY A 546 -33.95 26.47 3.68
CA GLY A 546 -35.20 26.13 4.34
C GLY A 546 -35.68 27.27 5.26
N ALA A 547 -37.01 27.39 5.39
CA ALA A 547 -37.69 28.31 6.31
C ALA A 547 -37.49 29.83 6.10
N ALA A 548 -37.72 30.32 4.88
CA ALA A 548 -38.01 31.74 4.60
C ALA A 548 -39.27 31.92 3.71
N ALA A 549 -40.32 31.13 3.98
CA ALA A 549 -41.56 31.13 3.20
C ALA A 549 -42.55 32.22 3.66
N THR A 550 -42.21 33.49 3.41
CA THR A 550 -43.09 34.63 3.71
C THR A 550 -44.31 34.61 2.78
N ARG A 551 -45.52 34.54 3.36
CA ARG A 551 -46.77 34.40 2.58
C ARG A 551 -47.11 35.67 1.82
N SER A 552 -47.47 35.52 0.54
CA SER A 552 -48.35 36.46 -0.17
C SER A 552 -49.43 35.67 -0.91
N THR A 553 -50.68 36.12 -0.81
CA THR A 553 -51.87 35.41 -1.34
C THR A 553 -52.19 35.83 -2.77
N PRO A 554 -52.75 34.93 -3.61
CA PRO A 554 -53.07 35.23 -5.00
C PRO A 554 -54.32 36.13 -5.12
N ALA A 555 -54.34 36.97 -6.15
CA ALA A 555 -55.53 37.69 -6.61
C ALA A 555 -55.87 37.24 -8.04
N THR A 556 -57.13 36.90 -8.29
CA THR A 556 -57.65 36.48 -9.60
C THR A 556 -58.06 37.68 -10.46
N GLY A 557 -57.70 37.67 -11.74
CA GLY A 557 -58.08 38.68 -12.75
C GLY A 557 -58.06 38.09 -14.16
N THR A 558 -58.88 38.64 -15.07
CA THR A 558 -59.37 37.90 -16.26
C THR A 558 -58.95 38.52 -17.62
N SER A 559 -59.08 37.72 -18.68
CA SER A 559 -59.42 38.05 -20.09
C SER A 559 -58.41 38.72 -21.06
N ALA A 560 -57.95 37.90 -22.03
CA ALA A 560 -58.22 37.95 -23.48
C ALA A 560 -57.64 39.06 -24.43
N GLY A 561 -57.37 38.63 -25.69
CA GLY A 561 -56.89 39.42 -26.86
C GLY A 561 -55.55 38.88 -27.41
N ILE A 562 -55.38 38.22 -28.57
CA ILE A 562 -55.85 38.32 -29.98
C ILE A 562 -55.00 39.29 -30.86
N GLY A 563 -54.40 38.76 -31.94
CA GLY A 563 -53.57 39.43 -32.96
C GLY A 563 -52.28 38.62 -33.24
N THR A 564 -51.87 38.08 -34.42
CA THR A 564 -51.96 38.42 -35.87
C THR A 564 -51.44 39.83 -36.19
N THR A 565 -50.46 40.09 -37.08
CA THR A 565 -49.67 39.29 -38.07
C THR A 565 -48.33 40.04 -38.36
N SER A 566 -47.34 39.71 -39.22
CA SER A 566 -47.07 38.72 -40.32
C SER A 566 -45.51 38.60 -40.52
N SER A 567 -44.93 37.55 -41.13
CA SER A 567 -44.56 37.34 -42.57
C SER A 567 -43.81 38.52 -43.27
N VAL A 568 -42.84 38.36 -44.19
CA VAL A 568 -42.11 37.19 -44.77
C VAL A 568 -40.86 37.74 -45.53
N ASN A 569 -39.70 37.07 -45.65
CA ASN A 569 -39.25 36.18 -46.74
C ASN A 569 -37.73 35.91 -46.55
N GLY A 570 -37.08 34.84 -47.05
CA GLY A 570 -37.57 33.69 -47.83
C GLY A 570 -36.51 32.58 -47.92
N SER A 571 -36.93 31.36 -48.27
CA SER A 571 -36.07 30.17 -48.46
C SER A 571 -35.73 29.94 -49.96
N PRO A 572 -35.03 28.85 -50.34
CA PRO A 572 -35.71 27.56 -50.58
C PRO A 572 -35.10 26.38 -49.81
N ALA A 573 -35.66 25.18 -49.99
CA ALA A 573 -35.38 23.96 -49.22
C ALA A 573 -35.36 22.70 -50.16
N PRO A 574 -35.91 21.52 -49.80
CA PRO A 574 -35.40 20.41 -48.96
C PRO A 574 -35.19 19.13 -49.86
N PRO A 575 -35.52 17.83 -49.54
CA PRO A 575 -35.84 17.13 -48.27
C PRO A 575 -35.31 15.65 -48.06
N ARG A 576 -35.42 15.20 -46.79
CA ARG A 576 -35.90 13.86 -46.29
C ARG A 576 -35.04 12.57 -46.31
N GLN A 577 -35.31 11.76 -45.25
CA GLN A 577 -35.30 10.29 -45.11
C GLN A 577 -33.94 9.53 -45.10
N SER A 578 -33.78 8.36 -44.47
CA SER A 578 -34.34 7.76 -43.21
C SER A 578 -33.73 6.36 -42.95
N CYS A 579 -33.62 5.93 -41.69
CA CYS A 579 -33.31 4.54 -41.25
C CYS A 579 -31.90 4.00 -41.62
N CYS A 580 -31.43 2.81 -41.20
CA CYS A 580 -31.38 2.13 -39.89
C CYS A 580 -30.39 0.95 -40.00
N GLU A 581 -29.84 0.46 -38.86
CA GLU A 581 -29.13 -0.84 -38.70
C GLU A 581 -27.81 -1.00 -39.52
N SER A 582 -26.80 -1.74 -39.08
CA SER A 582 -26.83 -3.09 -38.51
C SER A 582 -25.58 -3.45 -37.68
N CYS A 583 -25.67 -4.51 -36.88
CA CYS A 583 -24.53 -5.19 -36.26
C CYS A 583 -24.18 -6.47 -37.03
N VAL A 584 -22.91 -6.87 -37.05
CA VAL A 584 -22.47 -8.22 -37.46
C VAL A 584 -21.46 -8.74 -36.43
N ILE A 585 -21.61 -10.00 -36.05
CA ILE A 585 -20.66 -10.76 -35.22
C ILE A 585 -19.97 -11.78 -36.14
N SER A 586 -18.64 -11.89 -36.03
CA SER A 586 -17.80 -12.99 -36.50
C SER A 586 -16.59 -13.12 -35.57
#